data_AF-A0A415RPA2-F1
#
_entry.id   AF-A0A415RPA2-F1
#
_cell.length_a   1.000
_cell.length_b   1.000
_cell.length_c   1.000
_cell.angle_alpha   90.00
_cell.angle_beta   90.00
_cell.angle_gamma   90.00
#
_symmetry.space_group_name_H-M   'P 1'
#
loop_
_entity.id
_entity.type
_entity.pdbx_description
1 polymer ?
#
loop_
_entity_poly.entity_id
_entity_poly.type
_entity_poly.pdbx_seq_one_letter_code
_entity_poly.pdbx_strand_id
1 'polypeptide(L)'
;MKDDFIAWIKNHQNDEYQVEQVDQDVIQLNSDYGKSTIRFTDIEESTVVEFTIVSNKDETVKFYLHFELKDEGHAKQLYDEMVETLVALKNHKTIEVLLSCSAGLTTSMFAQMLNETAQSLHLDYHFNAVSYLNIYEEVEKYDAVMIAPQIGYMLKKLQDTLPDKLVLQIPTALFAAYDAFQTIQFIQDELTNFNKLRKKQKEERCVHCMQHKKRILSIAILRNQTQTRIYYRLYDKSKIIDENLIIKQIMNIYDLYDIIDTILLKHQYIDLIGIASPGIVSDDKQLKDPTTEKYIDMKQDFEEKYHTPIFVYNNANAAVVGFSLEHPEYNSIIFHSQPFGFGVGGQGIIANGRIITGKNGLAGEVKYFLERMQLSDDCHKLILNEQGAIEVVTKALLPAIALVGPDAVAIRSPMTPDMNEIKCHLASFIPKEFLPEFFYIKEVSSYMLDGLTKLCLDCIGEK
;
A
#
# COMPACT_ATOMS: atom_id res chain seq x y z
N MET A 1 36.81 29.48 19.32
CA MET A 1 35.84 29.49 18.19
C MET A 1 35.86 28.18 17.42
N LYS A 2 36.97 27.75 16.82
CA LYS A 2 37.10 26.43 16.17
C LYS A 2 36.72 25.29 17.12
N ASP A 3 37.35 25.21 18.29
CA ASP A 3 37.08 24.17 19.27
C ASP A 3 35.64 24.20 19.80
N ASP A 4 35.08 25.39 19.99
CA ASP A 4 33.69 25.59 20.44
C ASP A 4 32.69 25.10 19.38
N PHE A 5 32.95 25.39 18.11
CA PHE A 5 32.11 24.95 16.99
C PHE A 5 32.22 23.43 16.77
N ILE A 6 33.42 22.86 16.89
CA ILE A 6 33.64 21.39 16.88
C ILE A 6 32.87 20.73 18.04
N ALA A 7 32.95 21.29 19.25
CA ALA A 7 32.22 20.79 20.41
C ALA A 7 30.70 20.90 20.23
N TRP A 8 30.23 21.98 19.61
CA TRP A 8 28.82 22.17 19.30
C TRP A 8 28.32 21.11 18.30
N ILE A 9 29.03 20.88 17.18
CA ILE A 9 28.68 19.86 16.18
C ILE A 9 28.55 18.47 16.82
N LYS A 10 29.50 18.10 17.70
CA LYS A 10 29.48 16.79 18.38
C LYS A 10 28.25 16.59 19.27
N ASN A 11 27.74 17.67 19.86
CA ASN A 11 26.56 17.65 20.72
C ASN A 11 25.25 17.83 19.94
N HIS A 12 25.32 18.11 18.64
CA HIS A 12 24.16 18.37 17.77
C HIS A 12 23.87 17.15 16.87
N GLN A 13 23.58 16.02 17.51
CA GLN A 13 23.26 14.76 16.85
C GLN A 13 21.74 14.53 16.80
N ASN A 14 21.30 13.76 15.82
CA ASN A 14 19.93 13.25 15.71
C ASN A 14 19.97 11.77 15.30
N ASP A 15 18.80 11.14 15.15
CA ASP A 15 18.68 9.72 14.79
C ASP A 15 18.99 9.44 13.30
N GLU A 16 19.30 10.46 12.49
CA GLU A 16 19.44 10.35 11.03
C GLU A 16 20.89 10.13 10.55
N TYR A 17 21.90 10.48 11.36
CA TYR A 17 23.31 10.28 11.05
C TYR A 17 24.17 10.13 12.30
N GLN A 18 25.30 9.45 12.18
CA GLN A 18 26.31 9.32 13.23
C GLN A 18 27.45 10.31 13.01
N VAL A 19 27.76 11.11 14.03
CA VAL A 19 28.91 12.03 14.00
C VAL A 19 30.15 11.29 14.51
N GLU A 20 31.18 11.22 13.67
CA GLU A 20 32.48 10.63 13.98
C GLU A 20 33.59 11.67 13.79
N GLN A 21 34.48 11.81 14.77
CA GLN A 21 35.69 12.59 14.58
C GLN A 21 36.81 11.68 14.06
N VAL A 22 37.21 11.90 12.82
CA VAL A 22 38.24 11.10 12.15
C VAL A 22 39.63 11.62 12.45
N ASP A 23 39.77 12.95 12.59
CA ASP A 23 41.02 13.62 12.92
C ASP A 23 40.75 14.89 13.73
N GLN A 24 41.78 15.54 14.27
CA GLN A 24 41.68 16.81 15.00
C GLN A 24 40.95 17.89 14.17
N ASP A 25 41.16 17.87 12.85
CA ASP A 25 40.61 18.85 11.92
C ASP A 25 39.52 18.28 10.98
N VAL A 26 39.04 17.06 11.22
CA VAL A 26 38.05 16.42 10.34
C VAL A 26 36.95 15.74 11.13
N ILE A 27 35.71 16.16 10.87
CA ILE A 27 34.48 15.53 11.38
C ILE A 27 33.73 14.91 10.20
N GLN A 28 33.14 13.74 10.41
CA GLN A 28 32.28 13.08 9.44
C GLN A 28 30.89 12.86 10.03
N LEU A 29 29.87 13.06 9.20
CA LEU A 29 28.49 12.66 9.49
C LEU A 29 28.18 11.50 8.54
N ASN A 30 28.06 10.30 9.09
CA ASN A 30 27.80 9.08 8.35
C ASN A 30 26.31 8.73 8.46
N SER A 31 25.65 8.54 7.32
CA SER A 31 24.27 8.05 7.23
C SER A 31 24.21 6.88 6.24
N ASP A 32 23.08 6.16 6.21
CA ASP A 32 22.88 5.06 5.26
C ASP A 32 22.88 5.54 3.79
N TYR A 33 22.53 6.80 3.55
CA TYR A 33 22.28 7.37 2.21
C TYR A 33 23.38 8.31 1.71
N GLY A 34 24.27 8.77 2.59
CA GLY A 34 25.37 9.65 2.20
C GLY A 34 26.33 9.93 3.35
N LYS A 35 27.44 10.58 3.01
CA LYS A 35 28.50 10.93 3.93
C LYS A 35 28.83 12.41 3.82
N SER A 36 28.68 13.14 4.93
CA SER A 36 29.21 14.51 5.02
C SER A 36 30.61 14.50 5.64
N THR A 37 31.52 15.30 5.09
CA THR A 37 32.84 15.57 5.65
C THR A 37 32.97 17.07 5.90
N ILE A 38 33.34 17.40 7.13
CA ILE A 38 33.63 18.75 7.58
C ILE A 38 35.14 18.82 7.85
N ARG A 39 35.85 19.67 7.11
CA ARG A 39 37.29 19.86 7.26
C ARG A 39 37.58 21.27 7.75
N PHE A 40 38.43 21.38 8.76
CA PHE A 40 38.97 22.62 9.27
C PHE A 40 40.39 22.80 8.72
N THR A 41 40.74 23.99 8.27
CA THR A 41 42.10 24.30 7.79
C THR A 41 42.51 25.65 8.31
N ASP A 42 43.55 25.67 9.14
CA ASP A 42 44.08 26.92 9.69
C ASP A 42 45.04 27.56 8.69
N ILE A 43 44.72 28.78 8.27
CA ILE A 43 45.51 29.60 7.35
C ILE A 43 45.83 30.92 8.04
N GLU A 44 47.09 31.09 8.42
CA GLU A 44 47.61 32.27 9.14
C GLU A 44 46.80 32.58 10.41
N GLU A 45 46.02 33.65 10.44
CA GLU A 45 45.18 34.07 11.59
C GLU A 45 43.70 33.65 11.45
N SER A 46 43.36 32.79 10.49
CA SER A 46 41.98 32.40 10.18
C SER A 46 41.79 30.89 10.04
N THR A 47 40.62 30.38 10.41
CA THR A 47 40.23 28.98 10.15
C THR A 47 39.21 28.95 9.02
N VAL A 48 39.50 28.19 7.97
CA VAL A 48 38.55 27.89 6.89
C VAL A 48 37.87 26.55 7.18
N VAL A 49 36.56 26.51 6.99
CA VAL A 49 35.72 25.31 7.12
C VAL A 49 35.25 24.90 5.73
N GLU A 50 35.37 23.62 5.39
CA GLU A 50 34.88 23.01 4.16
C GLU A 50 33.87 21.92 4.50
N PHE A 51 32.68 22.00 3.91
CA PHE A 51 31.61 21.01 3.97
C PHE A 51 31.52 20.30 2.63
N THR A 52 31.50 18.96 2.65
CA THR A 52 31.31 18.14 1.46
C THR A 52 30.35 17.00 1.76
N ILE A 53 29.29 16.83 0.96
CA ILE A 53 28.42 15.65 1.02
C ILE A 53 28.65 14.79 -0.22
N VAL A 54 28.93 13.51 -0.01
CA VAL A 54 29.00 12.49 -1.06
C VAL A 54 27.83 11.53 -0.88
N SER A 55 27.08 11.30 -1.95
CA SER A 55 25.97 10.35 -1.95
C SER A 55 26.50 8.91 -2.01
N ASN A 56 25.98 8.03 -1.15
CA ASN A 56 26.35 6.60 -1.18
C ASN A 56 25.74 5.87 -2.39
N LYS A 57 24.70 6.46 -3.02
CA LYS A 57 23.96 5.86 -4.13
C LYS A 57 24.75 5.87 -5.44
N ASP A 58 25.43 6.98 -5.72
CA ASP A 58 26.07 7.25 -7.02
C ASP A 58 27.50 7.79 -6.89
N GLU A 59 28.03 7.88 -5.66
CA GLU A 59 29.37 8.40 -5.35
C GLU A 59 29.63 9.84 -5.81
N THR A 60 28.57 10.59 -6.14
CA THR A 60 28.70 11.99 -6.59
C THR A 60 28.64 12.97 -5.43
N VAL A 61 29.34 14.11 -5.58
CA VAL A 61 29.28 15.23 -4.63
C VAL A 61 27.93 15.93 -4.78
N LYS A 62 27.12 15.91 -3.72
CA LYS A 62 25.78 16.53 -3.67
C LYS A 62 25.76 17.91 -3.02
N PHE A 63 26.80 18.22 -2.24
CA PHE A 63 26.95 19.51 -1.57
C PHE A 63 28.44 19.82 -1.40
N TYR A 64 28.84 21.05 -1.72
CA TYR A 64 30.19 21.55 -1.48
C TYR A 64 30.11 23.03 -1.11
N LEU A 65 30.64 23.38 0.06
CA LEU A 65 30.66 24.75 0.56
C LEU A 65 31.92 24.98 1.38
N HIS A 66 32.53 26.16 1.27
CA HIS A 66 33.63 26.56 2.14
C HIS A 66 33.48 28.01 2.60
N PHE A 67 33.87 28.30 3.84
CA PHE A 67 33.75 29.63 4.44
C PHE A 67 34.79 29.85 5.55
N GLU A 68 35.05 31.11 5.89
CA GLU A 68 35.94 31.48 6.99
C GLU A 68 35.16 31.53 8.31
N LEU A 69 35.67 30.88 9.36
CA LEU A 69 35.03 30.78 10.67
C LEU A 69 35.22 32.07 11.49
N LYS A 70 34.46 33.11 11.14
CA LYS A 70 34.46 34.43 11.80
C LYS A 70 33.27 34.65 12.74
N ASP A 71 32.12 34.07 12.39
CA ASP A 71 30.85 34.24 13.11
C ASP A 71 30.24 32.86 13.38
N GLU A 72 30.04 32.56 14.66
CA GLU A 72 29.53 31.26 15.10
C GLU A 72 28.07 31.05 14.73
N GLY A 73 27.24 32.10 14.72
CA GLY A 73 25.83 32.01 14.36
C GLY A 73 25.65 31.68 12.88
N HIS A 74 26.43 32.34 12.02
CA HIS A 74 26.45 32.06 10.59
C HIS A 74 26.97 30.65 10.29
N ALA A 75 28.03 30.21 10.97
CA ALA A 75 28.58 28.86 10.80
C ALA A 75 27.57 27.75 11.17
N LYS A 76 26.77 27.98 12.22
CA LYS A 76 25.67 27.06 12.62
C LYS A 76 24.56 27.00 11.57
N GLN A 77 24.16 28.15 11.00
CA GLN A 77 23.18 28.17 9.91
C GLN A 77 23.64 27.37 8.70
N LEU A 78 24.89 27.56 8.27
CA LEU A 78 25.46 26.79 7.15
C LEU A 78 25.56 25.30 7.46
N TYR A 79 25.81 24.94 8.73
CA TYR A 79 25.79 23.55 9.17
C TYR A 79 24.38 22.96 9.10
N ASP A 80 23.36 23.70 9.54
CA ASP A 80 21.97 23.26 9.48
C ASP A 80 21.53 23.01 8.02
N GLU A 81 21.87 23.92 7.09
CA GLU A 81 21.61 23.74 5.65
C GLU A 81 22.31 22.50 5.06
N MET A 82 23.55 22.24 5.47
CA MET A 82 24.30 21.04 5.09
C MET A 82 23.61 19.78 5.63
N VAL A 83 23.18 19.79 6.90
CA VAL A 83 22.47 18.67 7.53
C VAL A 83 21.13 18.41 6.85
N GLU A 84 20.35 19.46 6.55
CA GLU A 84 19.10 19.34 5.79
C GLU A 84 19.35 18.67 4.43
N THR A 85 20.42 19.05 3.73
CA THR A 85 20.82 18.45 2.46
C THR A 85 21.23 16.98 2.63
N LEU A 86 21.97 16.64 3.68
CA LEU A 86 22.34 15.25 4.00
C LEU A 86 21.07 14.43 4.23
N VAL A 87 20.19 14.86 5.13
CA VAL A 87 18.94 14.17 5.47
C VAL A 87 18.00 14.07 4.26
N ALA A 88 18.00 15.05 3.36
CA ALA A 88 17.20 14.99 2.14
C ALA A 88 17.57 13.79 1.25
N LEU A 89 18.84 13.34 1.25
CA LEU A 89 19.28 12.14 0.52
C LEU A 89 18.53 10.86 0.94
N LYS A 90 17.97 10.81 2.16
CA LYS A 90 17.10 9.73 2.63
C LYS A 90 15.88 9.51 1.73
N ASN A 91 15.35 10.58 1.15
CA ASN A 91 14.13 10.56 0.35
C ASN A 91 14.39 10.35 -1.16
N HIS A 92 15.65 10.22 -1.59
CA HIS A 92 16.03 10.03 -3.00
C HIS A 92 15.88 8.57 -3.47
N LYS A 93 14.66 8.02 -3.33
CA LYS A 93 14.29 6.80 -4.04
C LYS A 93 14.03 7.15 -5.51
N THR A 94 14.60 6.39 -6.44
CA THR A 94 14.27 6.53 -7.87
C THR A 94 12.79 6.24 -8.07
N ILE A 95 12.07 7.19 -8.68
CA ILE A 95 10.67 7.05 -9.00
C ILE A 95 10.55 6.26 -10.30
N GLU A 96 9.92 5.09 -10.21
CA GLU A 96 9.71 4.20 -11.35
C GLU A 96 8.39 4.56 -12.03
N VAL A 97 8.42 4.91 -13.32
CA VAL A 97 7.24 5.37 -14.08
C VAL A 97 7.01 4.45 -15.27
N LEU A 98 5.81 3.86 -15.33
CA LEU A 98 5.38 3.02 -16.44
C LEU A 98 4.66 3.86 -17.50
N LEU A 99 5.19 3.88 -18.72
CA LEU A 99 4.51 4.37 -19.90
C LEU A 99 3.74 3.24 -20.58
N SER A 100 2.58 3.56 -21.14
CA SER A 100 1.85 2.59 -21.94
C SER A 100 1.11 3.16 -23.15
N CYS A 101 1.13 2.42 -24.26
CA CYS A 101 0.35 2.68 -25.47
C CYS A 101 -0.18 1.38 -26.09
N SER A 102 -0.81 1.49 -27.26
CA SER A 102 -1.43 0.36 -27.98
C SER A 102 -0.45 -0.74 -28.38
N ALA A 103 0.80 -0.40 -28.74
CA ALA A 103 1.79 -1.36 -29.26
C ALA A 103 3.16 -1.32 -28.54
N GLY A 104 3.30 -0.51 -27.50
CA GLY A 104 4.56 -0.32 -26.75
C GLY A 104 5.67 0.47 -27.48
N LEU A 105 5.77 0.36 -28.81
CA LEU A 105 6.88 0.89 -29.64
C LEU A 105 7.13 2.39 -29.49
N THR A 106 6.10 3.23 -29.68
CA THR A 106 6.24 4.70 -29.61
C THR A 106 6.51 5.19 -28.19
N THR A 107 5.95 4.51 -27.19
CA THR A 107 6.22 4.80 -25.78
C THR A 107 7.60 4.34 -25.35
N SER A 108 8.18 3.28 -25.92
CA SER A 108 9.57 2.89 -25.64
C SER A 108 10.56 3.94 -26.10
N MET A 109 10.34 4.54 -27.29
CA MET A 109 11.17 5.67 -27.75
C MET A 109 11.01 6.89 -26.84
N PHE A 110 9.77 7.21 -26.43
CA PHE A 110 9.52 8.32 -25.54
C PHE A 110 10.11 8.10 -24.14
N ALA A 111 10.02 6.88 -23.60
CA ALA A 111 10.64 6.48 -22.33
C ALA A 111 12.16 6.61 -22.35
N GLN A 112 12.82 6.22 -23.46
CA GLN A 112 14.26 6.41 -23.62
C GLN A 112 14.65 7.90 -23.53
N MET A 113 13.94 8.77 -24.25
CA MET A 113 14.22 10.20 -24.22
C MET A 113 13.92 10.83 -22.85
N LEU A 114 12.88 10.35 -22.15
CA LEU A 114 12.61 10.75 -20.76
C LEU A 114 13.75 10.35 -19.82
N ASN A 115 14.30 9.13 -19.97
CA ASN A 115 15.47 8.69 -19.20
C ASN A 115 16.72 9.54 -19.50
N GLU A 116 17.02 9.81 -20.78
CA GLU A 116 18.15 10.66 -21.17
C GLU A 116 18.02 12.08 -20.60
N THR A 117 16.80 12.63 -20.61
CA THR A 117 16.50 13.95 -20.05
C THR A 117 16.60 13.94 -18.52
N ALA A 118 16.04 12.94 -17.85
CA ALA A 118 16.14 12.78 -16.40
C ALA A 118 17.61 12.66 -15.95
N GLN A 119 18.42 11.88 -16.66
CA GLN A 119 19.85 11.74 -16.41
C GLN A 119 20.58 13.07 -16.60
N SER A 120 20.28 13.82 -17.67
CA SER A 120 20.88 15.13 -17.96
C SER A 120 20.53 16.19 -16.91
N LEU A 121 19.36 16.07 -16.29
CA LEU A 121 18.90 16.96 -15.22
C LEU A 121 19.23 16.43 -13.81
N HIS A 122 19.96 15.30 -13.71
CA HIS A 122 20.25 14.62 -12.44
C HIS A 122 19.00 14.34 -11.59
N LEU A 123 17.90 13.98 -12.26
CA LEU A 123 16.63 13.64 -11.62
C LEU A 123 16.54 12.13 -11.37
N ASP A 124 16.07 11.75 -10.18
CA ASP A 124 15.87 10.35 -9.78
C ASP A 124 14.56 9.78 -10.34
N TYR A 125 14.46 9.72 -11.66
CA TYR A 125 13.36 9.08 -12.37
C TYR A 125 13.88 7.98 -13.29
N HIS A 126 13.12 6.90 -13.38
CA HIS A 126 13.32 5.87 -14.38
C HIS A 126 12.00 5.57 -15.07
N PHE A 127 12.03 5.55 -16.40
CA PHE A 127 10.87 5.39 -17.26
C PHE A 127 11.00 4.09 -18.06
N ASN A 128 9.96 3.25 -18.03
CA ASN A 128 9.87 2.07 -18.88
C ASN A 128 8.55 2.07 -19.65
N ALA A 129 8.46 1.32 -20.76
CA ALA A 129 7.27 1.28 -21.59
C ALA A 129 6.79 -0.13 -21.89
N VAL A 130 5.49 -0.36 -21.75
CA VAL A 130 4.83 -1.64 -22.08
C VAL A 130 3.56 -1.43 -22.90
N SER A 131 3.14 -2.47 -23.61
CA SER A 131 1.81 -2.50 -24.24
C SER A 131 0.71 -2.37 -23.19
N TYR A 132 -0.42 -1.75 -23.54
CA TYR A 132 -1.57 -1.59 -22.63
C TYR A 132 -2.10 -2.92 -22.09
N LEU A 133 -1.93 -4.00 -22.86
CA LEU A 133 -2.28 -5.36 -22.46
C LEU A 133 -1.47 -5.84 -21.24
N ASN A 134 -0.25 -5.34 -21.07
CA ASN A 134 0.69 -5.78 -20.05
C ASN A 134 0.74 -4.81 -18.85
N ILE A 135 -0.04 -3.72 -18.85
CA ILE A 135 -0.05 -2.76 -17.74
C ILE A 135 -0.28 -3.51 -16.44
N TYR A 136 -1.29 -4.37 -16.38
CA TYR A 136 -1.66 -5.03 -15.13
C TYR A 136 -0.65 -6.08 -14.64
N GLU A 137 0.18 -6.63 -15.53
CA GLU A 137 1.25 -7.57 -15.16
C GLU A 137 2.47 -6.85 -14.58
N GLU A 138 2.75 -5.64 -15.07
CA GLU A 138 4.00 -4.91 -14.81
C GLU A 138 3.84 -3.78 -13.78
N VAL A 139 2.64 -3.21 -13.66
CA VAL A 139 2.36 -1.97 -12.90
C VAL A 139 2.82 -2.00 -11.44
N GLU A 140 2.87 -3.16 -10.80
CA GLU A 140 3.29 -3.25 -9.40
C GLU A 140 4.75 -2.83 -9.18
N LYS A 141 5.60 -2.92 -10.21
CA LYS A 141 7.02 -2.50 -10.16
C LYS A 141 7.19 -0.98 -10.21
N TYR A 142 6.13 -0.22 -10.53
CA TYR A 142 6.22 1.21 -10.83
C TYR A 142 5.41 2.04 -9.83
N ASP A 143 5.87 3.23 -9.50
CA ASP A 143 5.21 4.17 -8.58
C ASP A 143 4.06 4.95 -9.26
N ALA A 144 4.17 5.19 -10.58
CA ALA A 144 3.16 5.86 -11.38
C ALA A 144 2.98 5.22 -12.76
N VAL A 145 1.80 5.44 -13.36
CA VAL A 145 1.46 5.01 -14.72
C VAL A 145 1.07 6.22 -15.55
N MET A 146 1.72 6.39 -16.70
CA MET A 146 1.41 7.40 -17.70
C MET A 146 0.93 6.72 -18.98
N ILE A 147 -0.33 6.96 -19.36
CA ILE A 147 -0.88 6.42 -20.60
C ILE A 147 -0.81 7.42 -21.74
N ALA A 148 -0.46 6.93 -22.93
CA ALA A 148 -0.41 7.76 -24.12
C ALA A 148 -1.82 8.25 -24.50
N PRO A 149 -1.95 9.44 -25.14
CA PRO A 149 -3.25 10.03 -25.46
C PRO A 149 -4.19 9.12 -26.26
N GLN A 150 -3.63 8.22 -27.10
CA GLN A 150 -4.38 7.32 -27.97
C GLN A 150 -5.21 6.29 -27.19
N ILE A 151 -4.82 5.98 -25.95
CA ILE A 151 -5.56 5.07 -25.06
C ILE A 151 -6.21 5.83 -23.90
N GLY A 152 -6.38 7.15 -24.02
CA GLY A 152 -6.94 8.02 -22.97
C GLY A 152 -8.33 7.60 -22.48
N TYR A 153 -9.12 6.90 -23.32
CA TYR A 153 -10.41 6.31 -22.92
C TYR A 153 -10.29 5.31 -21.77
N MET A 154 -9.10 4.73 -21.54
CA MET A 154 -8.82 3.81 -20.44
C MET A 154 -8.47 4.50 -19.12
N LEU A 155 -8.24 5.83 -19.11
CA LEU A 155 -7.74 6.56 -17.95
C LEU A 155 -8.58 6.29 -16.69
N LYS A 156 -9.89 6.51 -16.81
CA LYS A 156 -10.82 6.35 -15.68
C LYS A 156 -10.82 4.92 -15.16
N LYS A 157 -10.83 3.94 -16.07
CA LYS A 157 -10.78 2.52 -15.73
C LYS A 157 -9.49 2.16 -14.99
N LEU A 158 -8.34 2.59 -15.48
CA LEU A 158 -7.05 2.33 -14.82
C LEU A 158 -6.97 3.00 -13.44
N GLN A 159 -7.50 4.21 -13.30
CA GLN A 159 -7.61 4.91 -12.00
C GLN A 159 -8.52 4.17 -11.00
N ASP A 160 -9.52 3.43 -11.50
CA ASP A 160 -10.41 2.61 -10.67
C ASP A 160 -9.78 1.26 -10.31
N THR A 161 -9.07 0.64 -11.25
CA THR A 161 -8.36 -0.63 -11.03
C THR A 161 -7.14 -0.47 -10.11
N LEU A 162 -6.45 0.68 -10.19
CA LEU A 162 -5.18 0.96 -9.51
C LEU A 162 -5.30 2.14 -8.52
N PRO A 163 -6.14 2.03 -7.46
CA PRO A 163 -6.44 3.16 -6.57
C PRO A 163 -5.23 3.71 -5.80
N ASP A 164 -4.21 2.88 -5.58
CA ASP A 164 -3.02 3.24 -4.80
C ASP A 164 -1.90 3.85 -5.64
N LYS A 165 -2.06 3.88 -6.97
CA LYS A 165 -1.06 4.36 -7.92
C LYS A 165 -1.54 5.65 -8.57
N LEU A 166 -0.60 6.55 -8.86
CA LEU A 166 -0.90 7.71 -9.68
C LEU A 166 -1.04 7.25 -11.15
N VAL A 167 -2.24 7.39 -11.71
CA VAL A 167 -2.51 7.07 -13.11
C VAL A 167 -2.90 8.35 -13.85
N LEU A 168 -2.10 8.70 -14.86
CA LEU A 168 -2.21 9.93 -15.63
C LEU A 168 -2.29 9.62 -17.12
N GLN A 169 -2.97 10.49 -17.86
CA GLN A 169 -2.82 10.57 -19.30
C GLN A 169 -1.77 11.63 -19.62
N ILE A 170 -0.81 11.30 -20.50
CA ILE A 170 0.18 12.26 -20.98
C ILE A 170 -0.56 13.34 -21.80
N PRO A 171 -0.36 14.63 -21.55
CA PRO A 171 -0.98 15.68 -22.34
C PRO A 171 -0.64 15.52 -23.83
N THR A 172 -1.65 15.62 -24.69
CA THR A 172 -1.49 15.35 -26.14
C THR A 172 -0.42 16.24 -26.78
N ALA A 173 -0.33 17.51 -26.37
CA ALA A 173 0.68 18.43 -26.89
C ALA A 173 2.12 17.98 -26.54
N LEU A 174 2.34 17.56 -25.28
CA LEU A 174 3.66 17.11 -24.82
C LEU A 174 4.08 15.80 -25.49
N PHE A 175 3.15 14.86 -25.61
CA PHE A 175 3.40 13.59 -26.28
C PHE A 175 3.67 13.76 -27.78
N ALA A 176 2.90 14.62 -28.47
CA ALA A 176 3.07 14.86 -29.90
C ALA A 176 4.37 15.61 -30.22
N ALA A 177 4.79 16.52 -29.34
CA ALA A 177 6.03 17.28 -29.47
C ALA A 177 7.28 16.51 -29.01
N TYR A 178 7.13 15.32 -28.41
CA TYR A 178 8.22 14.61 -27.74
C TYR A 178 8.94 15.54 -26.72
N ASP A 179 8.16 16.33 -25.97
CA ASP A 179 8.69 17.26 -24.97
C ASP A 179 8.95 16.53 -23.65
N ALA A 180 10.13 15.93 -23.53
CA ALA A 180 10.54 15.18 -22.34
C ALA A 180 10.61 16.05 -21.08
N PHE A 181 11.15 17.27 -21.20
CA PHE A 181 11.34 18.17 -20.06
C PHE A 181 10.00 18.53 -19.42
N GLN A 182 9.04 19.02 -20.20
CA GLN A 182 7.74 19.39 -19.66
C GLN A 182 6.91 18.17 -19.24
N THR A 183 7.16 17.00 -19.83
CA THR A 183 6.52 15.75 -19.37
C THR A 183 7.01 15.34 -17.99
N ILE A 184 8.31 15.50 -17.70
CA ILE A 184 8.88 15.24 -16.37
C ILE A 184 8.32 16.24 -15.35
N GLN A 185 8.21 17.52 -15.71
CA GLN A 185 7.57 18.53 -14.83
C GLN A 185 6.11 18.18 -14.54
N PHE A 186 5.36 17.77 -15.56
CA PHE A 186 3.96 17.37 -15.42
C PHE A 186 3.79 16.22 -14.41
N ILE A 187 4.60 15.16 -14.47
CA ILE A 187 4.50 14.07 -13.50
C ILE A 187 4.95 14.49 -12.09
N GLN A 188 5.96 15.36 -11.97
CA GLN A 188 6.41 15.90 -10.68
C GLN A 188 5.29 16.66 -9.95
N ASP A 189 4.58 17.52 -10.68
CA ASP A 189 3.46 18.30 -10.14
C ASP A 189 2.31 17.39 -9.69
N GLU A 190 1.95 16.41 -10.53
CA GLU A 190 0.87 15.47 -10.24
C GLU A 190 1.21 14.52 -9.08
N LEU A 191 2.45 14.05 -8.97
CA LEU A 191 2.92 13.26 -7.82
C LEU A 191 2.81 14.06 -6.51
N THR A 192 3.19 15.33 -6.55
CA THR A 192 3.09 16.23 -5.40
C THR A 192 1.63 16.40 -4.95
N ASN A 193 0.71 16.60 -5.90
CA ASN A 193 -0.72 16.74 -5.62
C ASN A 193 -1.34 15.43 -5.12
N PHE A 194 -1.00 14.31 -5.74
CA PHE A 194 -1.47 12.98 -5.34
C PHE A 194 -1.09 12.65 -3.90
N ASN A 195 0.16 12.93 -3.52
CA ASN A 195 0.64 12.71 -2.15
C ASN A 195 -0.06 13.63 -1.12
N LYS A 196 -0.34 14.89 -1.47
CA LYS A 196 -1.12 15.81 -0.62
C LYS A 196 -2.55 15.32 -0.42
N LEU A 197 -3.22 14.89 -1.49
CA LEU A 197 -4.60 14.39 -1.43
C LEU A 197 -4.71 13.11 -0.58
N ARG A 198 -3.75 12.19 -0.70
CA ARG A 198 -3.70 10.98 0.15
C ARG A 198 -3.51 11.31 1.63
N LYS A 199 -2.68 12.31 1.97
CA LYS A 199 -2.52 12.77 3.36
C LYS A 199 -3.84 13.33 3.92
N LYS A 200 -4.54 14.15 3.14
CA LYS A 200 -5.83 14.74 3.57
C LYS A 200 -6.95 13.69 3.71
N GLN A 201 -7.03 12.72 2.80
CA GLN A 201 -8.00 11.62 2.90
C GLN A 201 -7.74 10.69 4.09
N LYS A 202 -6.48 10.53 4.52
CA LYS A 202 -6.15 9.80 5.75
C LYS A 202 -6.71 10.49 7.01
N GLU A 203 -6.76 11.82 7.03
CA GLU A 203 -7.25 12.60 8.18
C GLU A 203 -8.78 12.61 8.30
N GLU A 204 -9.52 12.42 7.20
CA GLU A 204 -10.99 12.52 7.14
C GLU A 204 -11.74 11.18 7.32
N ARG A 205 -11.04 10.05 7.42
CA ARG A 205 -11.65 8.70 7.46
C ARG A 205 -11.80 8.14 8.87
N CYS A 206 -12.80 8.63 9.60
CA CYS A 206 -13.45 7.88 10.70
C CYS A 206 -14.93 8.25 10.68
N VAL A 207 -15.69 7.59 9.80
CA VAL A 207 -17.14 7.87 9.63
C VAL A 207 -18.01 6.88 10.42
N HIS A 208 -17.43 5.81 10.99
CA HIS A 208 -18.21 4.77 11.68
C HIS A 208 -17.55 4.15 12.92
N CYS A 209 -16.71 4.91 13.62
CA CYS A 209 -15.97 4.38 14.76
C CYS A 209 -16.94 3.99 15.91
N MET A 210 -17.14 2.69 16.09
CA MET A 210 -17.82 2.12 17.26
C MET A 210 -17.09 2.57 18.52
N GLN A 211 -17.84 3.04 19.52
CA GLN A 211 -17.26 3.57 20.76
C GLN A 211 -16.75 2.42 21.63
N HIS A 212 -15.43 2.26 21.72
CA HIS A 212 -14.75 1.35 22.62
C HIS A 212 -13.63 2.09 23.34
N LYS A 213 -13.23 1.62 24.52
CA LYS A 213 -12.15 2.23 25.31
C LYS A 213 -10.81 1.53 25.15
N LYS A 214 -10.83 0.35 24.53
CA LYS A 214 -9.67 -0.52 24.34
C LYS A 214 -8.71 0.00 23.30
N ARG A 215 -7.44 -0.35 23.46
CA ARG A 215 -6.39 -0.17 22.47
C ARG A 215 -6.25 -1.44 21.63
N ILE A 216 -6.68 -1.37 20.37
CA ILE A 216 -6.82 -2.54 19.49
C ILE A 216 -5.89 -2.39 18.30
N LEU A 217 -5.01 -3.36 18.08
CA LEU A 217 -4.19 -3.44 16.86
C LEU A 217 -4.89 -4.38 15.87
N SER A 218 -5.35 -3.82 14.76
CA SER A 218 -5.95 -4.58 13.66
C SER A 218 -4.93 -4.70 12.53
N ILE A 219 -4.64 -5.93 12.11
CA ILE A 219 -3.72 -6.24 11.01
C ILE A 219 -4.49 -6.99 9.92
N ALA A 220 -4.50 -6.47 8.68
CA ALA A 220 -5.16 -7.08 7.54
C ALA A 220 -4.15 -7.43 6.44
N ILE A 221 -4.13 -8.69 6.04
CA ILE A 221 -3.21 -9.25 5.06
C ILE A 221 -3.98 -9.50 3.75
N LEU A 222 -3.43 -8.97 2.66
CA LEU A 222 -3.92 -9.19 1.31
C LEU A 222 -2.79 -9.75 0.47
N ARG A 223 -3.08 -10.80 -0.30
CA ARG A 223 -2.14 -11.39 -1.24
C ARG A 223 -2.62 -11.12 -2.65
N ASN A 224 -1.72 -10.64 -3.49
CA ASN A 224 -1.87 -10.72 -4.94
C ASN A 224 -0.82 -11.73 -5.48
N GLN A 225 -0.63 -11.83 -6.81
CA GLN A 225 0.23 -12.86 -7.40
C GLN A 225 1.72 -12.62 -7.13
N THR A 226 2.12 -11.37 -6.86
CA THR A 226 3.53 -10.94 -6.83
C THR A 226 3.97 -10.37 -5.49
N GLN A 227 3.01 -9.95 -4.65
CA GLN A 227 3.25 -9.30 -3.38
C GLN A 227 2.14 -9.58 -2.37
N THR A 228 2.52 -9.47 -1.11
CA THR A 228 1.66 -9.40 0.06
C THR A 228 1.65 -7.98 0.58
N ARG A 229 0.45 -7.44 0.76
CA ARG A 229 0.20 -6.13 1.37
C ARG A 229 -0.35 -6.37 2.77
N ILE A 230 0.30 -5.79 3.77
CA ILE A 230 -0.08 -5.90 5.18
C ILE A 230 -0.44 -4.49 5.65
N TYR A 231 -1.73 -4.26 5.86
CA TYR A 231 -2.23 -3.03 6.45
C TYR A 231 -2.34 -3.24 7.96
N TYR A 232 -1.96 -2.25 8.76
CA TYR A 232 -2.29 -2.24 10.18
C TYR A 232 -2.81 -0.89 10.64
N ARG A 233 -3.66 -0.93 11.67
CA ARG A 233 -4.15 0.23 12.40
C ARG A 233 -4.17 -0.07 13.89
N LEU A 234 -3.60 0.84 14.67
CA LEU A 234 -3.75 0.88 16.11
C LEU A 234 -4.85 1.89 16.47
N TYR A 235 -5.91 1.39 17.08
CA TYR A 235 -7.00 2.21 17.61
C TYR A 235 -6.80 2.40 19.11
N ASP A 236 -6.94 3.61 19.62
CA ASP A 236 -7.05 3.91 21.05
C ASP A 236 -8.29 4.78 21.27
N LYS A 237 -9.22 4.28 22.11
CA LYS A 237 -10.51 4.93 22.36
C LYS A 237 -11.24 5.31 21.07
N SER A 238 -11.34 4.35 20.15
CA SER A 238 -11.96 4.50 18.82
C SER A 238 -11.27 5.47 17.86
N LYS A 239 -10.08 6.00 18.20
CA LYS A 239 -9.29 6.86 17.31
C LYS A 239 -8.10 6.09 16.79
N ILE A 240 -7.83 6.22 15.49
CA ILE A 240 -6.59 5.70 14.91
C ILE A 240 -5.44 6.56 15.43
N ILE A 241 -4.48 5.93 16.12
CA ILE A 241 -3.27 6.57 16.67
C ILE A 241 -1.99 6.13 15.96
N ASP A 242 -2.04 5.04 15.20
CA ASP A 242 -0.96 4.60 14.30
C ASP A 242 -1.58 3.80 13.14
N GLU A 243 -1.02 3.95 11.95
CA GLU A 243 -1.40 3.14 10.80
C GLU A 243 -0.28 3.07 9.76
N ASN A 244 -0.16 1.93 9.07
CA ASN A 244 0.77 1.82 7.96
C ASN A 244 0.38 0.70 6.99
N LEU A 245 1.04 0.72 5.83
CA LEU A 245 1.00 -0.32 4.81
C LEU A 245 2.42 -0.83 4.58
N ILE A 246 2.62 -2.13 4.76
CA ILE A 246 3.85 -2.83 4.41
C ILE A 246 3.60 -3.64 3.14
N ILE A 247 4.52 -3.55 2.19
CA ILE A 247 4.48 -4.29 0.94
C ILE A 247 5.71 -5.18 0.86
N LYS A 248 5.51 -6.50 0.72
CA LYS A 248 6.57 -7.50 0.59
C LYS A 248 6.26 -8.44 -0.56
N GLN A 249 7.27 -8.96 -1.27
CA GLN A 249 7.03 -9.98 -2.30
C GLN A 249 6.45 -11.26 -1.67
N ILE A 250 7.07 -11.72 -0.60
CA ILE A 250 6.65 -12.89 0.17
C ILE A 250 6.57 -12.48 1.63
N MET A 251 5.44 -12.77 2.27
CA MET A 251 5.29 -12.61 3.71
C MET A 251 5.69 -13.89 4.43
N ASN A 252 6.37 -13.75 5.57
CA ASN A 252 6.55 -14.80 6.56
C ASN A 252 5.97 -14.36 7.91
N ILE A 253 5.85 -15.29 8.87
CA ILE A 253 5.25 -15.00 10.19
C ILE A 253 6.04 -13.97 11.01
N TYR A 254 7.36 -13.86 10.82
CA TYR A 254 8.22 -12.88 11.51
C TYR A 254 7.89 -11.45 11.11
N ASP A 255 7.35 -11.23 9.92
CA ASP A 255 6.87 -9.90 9.52
C ASP A 255 5.77 -9.39 10.44
N LEU A 256 4.95 -10.29 11.00
CA LEU A 256 3.90 -9.93 11.97
C LEU A 256 4.48 -9.71 13.36
N TYR A 257 5.47 -10.50 13.77
CA TYR A 257 6.23 -10.24 15.00
C TYR A 257 6.87 -8.84 14.96
N ASP A 258 7.52 -8.47 13.86
CA ASP A 258 8.16 -7.16 13.67
C ASP A 258 7.14 -6.00 13.78
N ILE A 259 5.94 -6.17 13.20
CA ILE A 259 4.86 -5.18 13.29
C ILE A 259 4.43 -5.00 14.75
N ILE A 260 4.13 -6.11 15.44
CA ILE A 260 3.65 -6.06 16.83
C ILE A 260 4.73 -5.49 17.75
N ASP A 261 5.99 -5.93 17.59
CA ASP A 261 7.14 -5.44 18.35
C ASP A 261 7.34 -3.93 18.13
N THR A 262 7.30 -3.47 16.87
CA THR A 262 7.41 -2.04 16.52
C THR A 262 6.28 -1.21 17.16
N ILE A 263 5.05 -1.72 17.14
CA ILE A 263 3.91 -1.01 17.73
C ILE A 263 4.04 -0.96 19.25
N LEU A 264 4.43 -2.04 19.92
CA LEU A 264 4.63 -2.07 21.37
C LEU A 264 5.78 -1.15 21.82
N LEU A 265 6.84 -1.03 21.01
CA LEU A 265 7.94 -0.08 21.25
C LEU A 265 7.45 1.38 21.20
N LYS A 266 6.58 1.72 20.25
CA LYS A 266 6.01 3.07 20.10
C LYS A 266 4.89 3.36 21.10
N HIS A 267 4.05 2.35 21.37
CA HIS A 267 2.81 2.44 22.13
C HIS A 267 2.84 1.37 23.22
N GLN A 268 3.16 1.80 24.45
CA GLN A 268 3.50 0.98 25.62
C GLN A 268 2.67 -0.29 25.92
N TYR A 269 1.44 -0.38 25.42
CA TYR A 269 0.56 -1.54 25.61
C TYR A 269 -0.43 -1.65 24.46
N ILE A 270 -0.98 -2.85 24.27
CA ILE A 270 -2.10 -3.17 23.38
C ILE A 270 -3.06 -4.03 24.21
N ASP A 271 -4.36 -3.74 24.21
CA ASP A 271 -5.35 -4.56 24.91
C ASP A 271 -5.72 -5.82 24.10
N LEU A 272 -5.67 -5.71 22.77
CA LEU A 272 -6.16 -6.74 21.88
C LEU A 272 -5.53 -6.64 20.48
N ILE A 273 -5.24 -7.79 19.87
CA ILE A 273 -4.73 -7.85 18.50
C ILE A 273 -5.66 -8.70 17.63
N GLY A 274 -6.16 -8.11 16.56
CA GLY A 274 -6.90 -8.79 15.50
C GLY A 274 -6.03 -9.00 14.28
N ILE A 275 -6.11 -10.19 13.67
CA ILE A 275 -5.41 -10.51 12.42
C ILE A 275 -6.40 -11.08 11.41
N ALA A 276 -6.59 -10.37 10.30
CA ALA A 276 -7.35 -10.82 9.14
C ALA A 276 -6.38 -11.35 8.07
N SER A 277 -6.47 -12.64 7.75
CA SER A 277 -5.54 -13.32 6.83
C SER A 277 -6.27 -13.99 5.65
N PRO A 278 -5.65 -14.09 4.46
CA PRO A 278 -6.12 -14.97 3.40
C PRO A 278 -5.92 -16.43 3.81
N GLY A 279 -6.91 -17.27 3.48
CA GLY A 279 -6.90 -18.69 3.84
C GLY A 279 -8.10 -19.06 4.69
N ILE A 280 -8.15 -20.33 5.09
CA ILE A 280 -9.27 -20.87 5.88
C ILE A 280 -8.88 -20.77 7.35
N VAL A 281 -9.70 -20.09 8.15
CA VAL A 281 -9.50 -20.04 9.60
C VAL A 281 -10.48 -21.01 10.24
N SER A 282 -9.95 -22.01 10.94
CA SER A 282 -10.75 -23.04 11.61
C SER A 282 -11.55 -22.48 12.78
N ASP A 283 -12.47 -23.29 13.32
CA ASP A 283 -13.24 -22.92 14.50
C ASP A 283 -12.33 -22.73 15.74
N ASP A 284 -11.22 -23.48 15.79
CA ASP A 284 -10.13 -23.34 16.78
C ASP A 284 -9.19 -22.16 16.50
N LYS A 285 -9.50 -21.32 15.50
CA LYS A 285 -8.75 -20.13 15.09
C LYS A 285 -7.36 -20.41 14.49
N GLN A 286 -7.12 -21.64 14.04
CA GLN A 286 -5.91 -21.98 13.30
C GLN A 286 -6.05 -21.60 11.83
N LEU A 287 -5.03 -20.99 11.26
CA LEU A 287 -4.99 -20.63 9.85
C LEU A 287 -4.49 -21.81 9.03
N LYS A 288 -5.30 -22.32 8.10
CA LYS A 288 -4.82 -23.16 7.00
C LYS A 288 -4.28 -22.24 5.90
N ASP A 289 -2.95 -22.16 5.80
CA ASP A 289 -2.28 -21.30 4.83
C ASP A 289 -2.65 -21.70 3.39
N PRO A 290 -3.04 -20.76 2.53
CA PRO A 290 -3.54 -21.06 1.19
C PRO A 290 -2.45 -21.53 0.21
N THR A 291 -1.17 -21.43 0.56
CA THR A 291 -0.04 -21.84 -0.31
C THR A 291 0.54 -23.18 0.09
N THR A 292 0.77 -23.37 1.39
CA THR A 292 1.42 -24.55 1.95
C THR A 292 0.42 -25.61 2.43
N GLU A 293 -0.85 -25.24 2.57
CA GLU A 293 -1.93 -26.04 3.16
C GLU A 293 -1.68 -26.49 4.62
N LYS A 294 -0.64 -25.97 5.26
CA LYS A 294 -0.33 -26.25 6.66
C LYS A 294 -1.21 -25.44 7.59
N TYR A 295 -1.52 -26.03 8.73
CA TYR A 295 -2.15 -25.30 9.83
C TYR A 295 -1.08 -24.54 10.61
N ILE A 296 -1.35 -23.27 10.89
CA ILE A 296 -0.53 -22.36 11.66
C ILE A 296 -1.38 -21.86 12.83
N ASP A 297 -0.91 -22.07 14.06
CA ASP A 297 -1.59 -21.60 15.26
C ASP A 297 -1.05 -20.23 15.68
N MET A 298 -1.32 -19.23 14.84
CA MET A 298 -0.89 -17.86 15.11
C MET A 298 -1.46 -17.30 16.41
N LYS A 299 -2.62 -17.80 16.84
CA LYS A 299 -3.25 -17.37 18.07
C LYS A 299 -2.40 -17.80 19.25
N GLN A 300 -2.13 -19.11 19.39
CA GLN A 300 -1.36 -19.62 20.51
C GLN A 300 0.04 -19.02 20.54
N ASP A 301 0.75 -19.05 19.40
CA ASP A 301 2.13 -18.56 19.30
C ASP A 301 2.26 -17.10 19.74
N PHE A 302 1.33 -16.24 19.33
CA PHE A 302 1.36 -14.82 19.66
C PHE A 302 0.82 -14.53 21.07
N GLU A 303 -0.18 -15.26 21.56
CA GLU A 303 -0.65 -15.12 22.96
C GLU A 303 0.43 -15.52 23.96
N GLU A 304 1.21 -16.56 23.65
CA GLU A 304 2.34 -17.01 24.48
C GLU A 304 3.46 -15.96 24.54
N LYS A 305 3.79 -15.31 23.41
CA LYS A 305 4.85 -14.28 23.36
C LYS A 305 4.41 -12.93 23.95
N TYR A 306 3.21 -12.47 23.61
CA TYR A 306 2.77 -11.09 23.90
C TYR A 306 1.86 -10.96 25.11
N HIS A 307 1.37 -12.07 25.67
CA HIS A 307 0.40 -12.08 26.76
C HIS A 307 -0.81 -11.17 26.51
N THR A 308 -1.15 -10.99 25.23
CA THR A 308 -2.23 -10.13 24.72
C THR A 308 -3.20 -11.03 23.98
N PRO A 309 -4.52 -10.94 24.19
CA PRO A 309 -5.46 -11.79 23.48
C PRO A 309 -5.41 -11.55 21.96
N ILE A 310 -5.37 -12.66 21.21
CA ILE A 310 -5.22 -12.66 19.75
C ILE A 310 -6.47 -13.26 19.11
N PHE A 311 -6.98 -12.59 18.09
CA PHE A 311 -8.06 -13.13 17.26
C PHE A 311 -7.65 -13.20 15.79
N VAL A 312 -7.80 -14.39 15.20
CA VAL A 312 -7.52 -14.64 13.78
C VAL A 312 -8.84 -14.82 13.04
N TYR A 313 -8.97 -14.14 11.90
CA TYR A 313 -10.15 -14.20 11.03
C TYR A 313 -9.74 -14.30 9.57
N ASN A 314 -10.65 -14.84 8.75
CA ASN A 314 -10.54 -14.73 7.31
C ASN A 314 -10.76 -13.28 6.86
N ASN A 315 -10.00 -12.82 5.87
CA ASN A 315 -10.05 -11.43 5.42
C ASN A 315 -11.37 -11.02 4.74
N ALA A 316 -12.04 -11.91 4.00
CA ALA A 316 -13.34 -11.65 3.40
C ALA A 316 -14.44 -11.57 4.47
N ASN A 317 -14.33 -12.40 5.51
CA ASN A 317 -15.19 -12.33 6.71
C ASN A 317 -15.03 -11.01 7.45
N ALA A 318 -13.80 -10.52 7.62
CA ALA A 318 -13.59 -9.19 8.19
C ALA A 318 -14.18 -8.09 7.29
N ALA A 319 -13.99 -8.18 5.96
CA ALA A 319 -14.51 -7.19 5.02
C ALA A 319 -16.05 -7.10 5.01
N VAL A 320 -16.77 -8.23 5.05
CA VAL A 320 -18.25 -8.19 5.07
C VAL A 320 -18.78 -7.55 6.36
N VAL A 321 -18.12 -7.79 7.49
CA VAL A 321 -18.47 -7.14 8.75
C VAL A 321 -18.24 -5.64 8.65
N GLY A 322 -17.08 -5.21 8.14
CA GLY A 322 -16.81 -3.78 7.95
C GLY A 322 -17.82 -3.11 7.05
N PHE A 323 -18.18 -3.75 5.93
CA PHE A 323 -19.21 -3.23 5.02
C PHE A 323 -20.58 -3.11 5.71
N SER A 324 -20.95 -4.09 6.55
CA SER A 324 -22.21 -4.03 7.30
C SER A 324 -22.30 -2.88 8.31
N LEU A 325 -21.15 -2.35 8.77
CA LEU A 325 -21.13 -1.18 9.66
C LEU A 325 -21.59 0.08 8.93
N GLU A 326 -21.19 0.25 7.66
CA GLU A 326 -21.63 1.40 6.86
C GLU A 326 -23.06 1.25 6.32
N HIS A 327 -23.57 0.02 6.30
CA HIS A 327 -24.89 -0.34 5.78
C HIS A 327 -25.76 -1.09 6.80
N PRO A 328 -26.11 -0.46 7.95
CA PRO A 328 -26.93 -1.08 8.98
C PRO A 328 -28.36 -1.43 8.52
N GLU A 329 -28.79 -0.92 7.36
CA GLU A 329 -30.06 -1.24 6.73
C GLU A 329 -30.15 -2.68 6.17
N TYR A 330 -29.00 -3.32 5.87
CA TYR A 330 -28.96 -4.66 5.29
C TYR A 330 -28.67 -5.73 6.35
N ASN A 331 -29.46 -6.80 6.35
CA ASN A 331 -29.31 -7.90 7.30
C ASN A 331 -28.59 -9.11 6.70
N SER A 332 -28.67 -9.30 5.38
CA SER A 332 -27.98 -10.37 4.67
C SER A 332 -27.10 -9.77 3.59
N ILE A 333 -25.79 -9.97 3.69
CA ILE A 333 -24.79 -9.32 2.84
C ILE A 333 -23.78 -10.36 2.39
N ILE A 334 -23.39 -10.29 1.11
CA ILE A 334 -22.22 -10.99 0.59
C ILE A 334 -21.15 -9.97 0.26
N PHE A 335 -19.94 -10.16 0.76
CA PHE A 335 -18.75 -9.45 0.29
C PHE A 335 -17.92 -10.38 -0.56
N HIS A 336 -17.86 -10.16 -1.87
CA HIS A 336 -17.04 -10.95 -2.78
C HIS A 336 -15.73 -10.22 -3.10
N SER A 337 -14.61 -10.89 -2.84
CA SER A 337 -13.28 -10.40 -3.15
C SER A 337 -12.65 -11.29 -4.23
N GLN A 338 -12.37 -10.70 -5.39
CA GLN A 338 -11.68 -11.32 -6.52
C GLN A 338 -10.44 -10.47 -6.85
N PRO A 339 -9.29 -10.72 -6.21
CA PRO A 339 -8.06 -10.00 -6.49
C PRO A 339 -7.63 -10.15 -7.96
N PHE A 340 -6.97 -9.14 -8.50
CA PHE A 340 -6.46 -9.18 -9.86
C PHE A 340 -5.51 -10.37 -10.07
N GLY A 341 -5.69 -11.10 -11.18
CA GLY A 341 -4.89 -12.27 -11.53
C GLY A 341 -5.30 -13.57 -10.81
N PHE A 342 -6.18 -13.55 -9.81
CA PHE A 342 -6.61 -14.79 -9.16
C PHE A 342 -7.80 -15.37 -9.90
N GLY A 343 -7.72 -16.63 -10.33
CA GLY A 343 -8.85 -17.34 -10.96
C GLY A 343 -9.99 -17.60 -9.97
N VAL A 344 -9.67 -17.69 -8.68
CA VAL A 344 -10.64 -17.95 -7.60
C VAL A 344 -10.55 -16.87 -6.51
N GLY A 345 -11.71 -16.31 -6.17
CA GLY A 345 -11.87 -15.35 -5.08
C GLY A 345 -12.36 -16.00 -3.79
N GLY A 346 -12.69 -15.14 -2.82
CA GLY A 346 -13.31 -15.51 -1.55
C GLY A 346 -14.55 -14.68 -1.26
N GLN A 347 -15.41 -15.16 -0.37
CA GLN A 347 -16.63 -14.46 0.04
C GLN A 347 -16.73 -14.39 1.57
N GLY A 348 -17.04 -13.20 2.09
CA GLY A 348 -17.57 -13.03 3.43
C GLY A 348 -19.09 -13.07 3.37
N ILE A 349 -19.71 -13.77 4.32
CA ILE A 349 -21.16 -13.99 4.31
C ILE A 349 -21.75 -13.53 5.65
N ILE A 350 -22.68 -12.59 5.60
CA ILE A 350 -23.60 -12.29 6.69
C ILE A 350 -24.99 -12.72 6.26
N ALA A 351 -25.68 -13.49 7.10
CA ALA A 351 -27.07 -13.87 6.90
C ALA A 351 -27.85 -13.60 8.17
N ASN A 352 -28.96 -12.85 8.05
CA ASN A 352 -29.81 -12.46 9.19
C ASN A 352 -29.03 -11.79 10.34
N GLY A 353 -28.13 -10.87 10.00
CA GLY A 353 -27.31 -10.09 10.93
C GLY A 353 -26.20 -10.90 11.61
N ARG A 354 -25.90 -12.12 11.13
CA ARG A 354 -24.86 -12.99 11.70
C ARG A 354 -23.86 -13.41 10.64
N ILE A 355 -22.58 -13.36 11.01
CA ILE A 355 -21.53 -13.90 10.15
C ILE A 355 -21.64 -15.42 10.04
N ILE A 356 -21.49 -15.93 8.82
CA ILE A 356 -21.52 -17.36 8.51
C ILE A 356 -20.10 -17.82 8.17
N THR A 357 -19.48 -18.55 9.09
CA THR A 357 -18.13 -19.12 8.88
C THR A 357 -18.18 -20.54 8.32
N GLY A 358 -19.30 -21.25 8.49
CA GLY A 358 -19.44 -22.65 8.09
C GLY A 358 -18.60 -23.60 8.94
N LYS A 359 -18.70 -24.91 8.66
CA LYS A 359 -17.93 -25.93 9.38
C LYS A 359 -16.43 -25.71 9.18
N ASN A 360 -15.68 -25.50 10.26
CA ASN A 360 -14.24 -25.26 10.22
C ASN A 360 -13.83 -24.13 9.25
N GLY A 361 -14.63 -23.07 9.15
CA GLY A 361 -14.31 -21.90 8.31
C GLY A 361 -14.55 -22.05 6.81
N LEU A 362 -15.26 -23.11 6.36
CA LEU A 362 -15.46 -23.41 4.94
C LEU A 362 -16.34 -22.41 4.18
N ALA A 363 -17.22 -21.68 4.85
CA ALA A 363 -18.20 -20.83 4.14
C ALA A 363 -17.50 -19.73 3.33
N GLY A 364 -17.99 -19.50 2.11
CA GLY A 364 -17.43 -18.49 1.21
C GLY A 364 -16.13 -18.86 0.49
N GLU A 365 -15.61 -20.08 0.70
CA GLU A 365 -14.45 -20.60 -0.05
C GLU A 365 -14.84 -21.07 -1.45
N VAL A 366 -15.04 -20.10 -2.36
CA VAL A 366 -15.55 -20.29 -3.73
C VAL A 366 -14.73 -21.30 -4.54
N LYS A 367 -13.42 -21.40 -4.27
CA LYS A 367 -12.50 -22.34 -4.94
C LYS A 367 -12.98 -23.78 -4.95
N TYR A 368 -13.75 -24.22 -3.95
CA TYR A 368 -14.23 -25.60 -3.88
C TYR A 368 -15.32 -25.94 -4.91
N PHE A 369 -15.99 -24.95 -5.49
CA PHE A 369 -17.02 -25.18 -6.51
C PHE A 369 -16.74 -24.48 -7.84
N LEU A 370 -16.02 -23.35 -7.87
CA LEU A 370 -15.90 -22.53 -9.07
C LEU A 370 -15.30 -23.29 -10.26
N GLU A 371 -14.23 -24.05 -10.02
CA GLU A 371 -13.57 -24.89 -11.03
C GLU A 371 -14.45 -26.04 -11.55
N ARG A 372 -15.55 -26.36 -10.84
CA ARG A 372 -16.52 -27.39 -11.24
C ARG A 372 -17.70 -26.79 -12.00
N MET A 373 -17.78 -25.46 -12.10
CA MET A 373 -18.80 -24.79 -12.91
C MET A 373 -18.45 -24.87 -14.40
N GLN A 374 -19.48 -24.80 -15.23
CA GLN A 374 -19.31 -24.68 -16.67
C GLN A 374 -18.89 -23.24 -17.00
N LEU A 375 -17.58 -23.05 -17.15
CA LEU A 375 -16.94 -21.82 -17.63
C LEU A 375 -16.55 -21.97 -19.11
N SER A 376 -16.42 -20.84 -19.81
CA SER A 376 -16.02 -20.82 -21.23
C SER A 376 -14.55 -21.19 -21.47
N ASP A 377 -13.68 -21.01 -20.48
CA ASP A 377 -12.28 -21.46 -20.43
C ASP A 377 -11.86 -21.62 -18.95
N ASP A 378 -10.60 -21.95 -18.71
CA ASP A 378 -9.98 -21.99 -17.39
C ASP A 378 -10.10 -20.64 -16.66
N CYS A 379 -10.54 -20.67 -15.39
CA CYS A 379 -10.80 -19.46 -14.61
C CYS A 379 -9.58 -18.56 -14.45
N HIS A 380 -8.36 -19.12 -14.41
CA HIS A 380 -7.12 -18.34 -14.31
C HIS A 380 -6.79 -17.60 -15.60
N LYS A 381 -7.26 -18.09 -16.76
CA LYS A 381 -7.14 -17.37 -18.03
C LYS A 381 -8.24 -16.33 -18.19
N LEU A 382 -9.47 -16.68 -17.80
CA LEU A 382 -10.63 -15.80 -17.93
C LEU A 382 -10.44 -14.50 -17.15
N ILE A 383 -9.86 -14.54 -15.95
CA ILE A 383 -9.68 -13.35 -15.11
C ILE A 383 -8.69 -12.31 -15.70
N LEU A 384 -7.90 -12.68 -16.72
CA LEU A 384 -6.94 -11.79 -17.36
C LEU A 384 -7.59 -10.79 -18.33
N ASN A 385 -8.88 -10.98 -18.64
CA ASN A 385 -9.65 -10.02 -19.43
C ASN A 385 -11.03 -9.76 -18.78
N GLU A 386 -11.68 -8.67 -19.19
CA GLU A 386 -12.91 -8.18 -18.57
C GLU A 386 -14.09 -9.14 -18.72
N GLN A 387 -14.35 -9.64 -19.94
CA GLN A 387 -15.47 -10.54 -20.21
C GLN A 387 -15.34 -11.86 -19.42
N GLY A 388 -14.14 -12.44 -19.41
CA GLY A 388 -13.87 -13.61 -18.61
C GLY A 388 -13.98 -13.34 -17.10
N ALA A 389 -13.54 -12.17 -16.63
CA ALA A 389 -13.69 -11.81 -15.22
C ALA A 389 -15.16 -11.65 -14.80
N ILE A 390 -16.01 -11.09 -15.66
CA ILE A 390 -17.46 -11.01 -15.44
C ILE A 390 -18.05 -12.41 -15.33
N GLU A 391 -17.67 -13.33 -16.22
CA GLU A 391 -18.11 -14.72 -16.15
C GLU A 391 -17.72 -15.35 -14.81
N VAL A 392 -16.43 -15.26 -14.42
CA VAL A 392 -15.92 -15.82 -13.16
C VAL A 392 -16.66 -15.24 -11.95
N VAL A 393 -16.79 -13.92 -11.85
CA VAL A 393 -17.46 -13.24 -10.73
C VAL A 393 -18.94 -13.61 -10.66
N THR A 394 -19.65 -13.61 -11.79
CA THR A 394 -21.09 -13.90 -11.81
C THR A 394 -21.37 -15.37 -11.47
N LYS A 395 -20.53 -16.30 -11.94
CA LYS A 395 -20.60 -17.72 -11.54
C LYS A 395 -20.25 -17.92 -10.07
N ALA A 396 -19.29 -17.18 -9.53
CA ALA A 396 -18.94 -17.23 -8.10
C ALA A 396 -20.08 -16.71 -7.20
N LEU A 397 -20.82 -15.70 -7.65
CA LEU A 397 -21.92 -15.12 -6.86
C LEU A 397 -23.20 -15.95 -6.90
N LEU A 398 -23.44 -16.70 -7.98
CA LEU A 398 -24.71 -17.38 -8.22
C LEU A 398 -25.18 -18.27 -7.05
N PRO A 399 -24.34 -19.15 -6.45
CA PRO A 399 -24.79 -19.97 -5.32
C PRO A 399 -25.05 -19.15 -4.06
N ALA A 400 -24.23 -18.13 -3.78
CA ALA A 400 -24.42 -17.28 -2.62
C ALA A 400 -25.75 -16.51 -2.71
N ILE A 401 -26.08 -15.97 -3.88
CA ILE A 401 -27.35 -15.28 -4.11
C ILE A 401 -28.52 -16.27 -3.97
N ALA A 402 -28.43 -17.45 -4.62
CA ALA A 402 -29.52 -18.42 -4.62
C ALA A 402 -29.78 -19.09 -3.26
N LEU A 403 -28.75 -19.25 -2.42
CA LEU A 403 -28.86 -19.96 -1.14
C LEU A 403 -29.08 -19.01 0.04
N VAL A 404 -28.45 -17.84 0.04
CA VAL A 404 -28.56 -16.86 1.13
C VAL A 404 -29.69 -15.87 0.86
N GLY A 405 -29.93 -15.50 -0.40
CA GLY A 405 -30.86 -14.42 -0.75
C GLY A 405 -30.47 -13.09 -0.09
N PRO A 406 -29.25 -12.56 -0.34
CA PRO A 406 -28.78 -11.36 0.32
C PRO A 406 -29.59 -10.11 -0.11
N ASP A 407 -29.62 -9.10 0.75
CA ASP A 407 -30.15 -7.78 0.44
C ASP A 407 -29.16 -7.01 -0.45
N ALA A 408 -27.86 -7.17 -0.17
CA ALA A 408 -26.77 -6.47 -0.84
C ALA A 408 -25.56 -7.37 -1.11
N VAL A 409 -24.85 -7.09 -2.21
CA VAL A 409 -23.59 -7.73 -2.59
C VAL A 409 -22.54 -6.65 -2.85
N ALA A 410 -21.52 -6.63 -2.00
CA ALA A 410 -20.33 -5.80 -2.17
C ALA A 410 -19.26 -6.57 -2.94
N ILE A 411 -18.71 -6.00 -4.00
CA ILE A 411 -17.77 -6.66 -4.91
C ILE A 411 -16.48 -5.86 -5.00
N ARG A 412 -15.38 -6.46 -4.54
CA ARG A 412 -14.03 -6.01 -4.87
C ARG A 412 -13.48 -6.89 -6.00
N SER A 413 -13.62 -6.44 -7.24
CA SER A 413 -13.03 -7.10 -8.41
C SER A 413 -12.53 -6.04 -9.40
N PRO A 414 -11.20 -5.78 -9.44
CA PRO A 414 -10.65 -4.69 -10.25
C PRO A 414 -11.01 -4.76 -11.74
N MET A 415 -11.24 -5.98 -12.27
CA MET A 415 -11.58 -6.21 -13.67
C MET A 415 -13.07 -6.05 -13.99
N THR A 416 -13.93 -5.85 -12.98
CA THR A 416 -15.39 -5.74 -13.15
C THR A 416 -15.96 -4.54 -12.38
N PRO A 417 -15.59 -3.29 -12.73
CA PRO A 417 -16.04 -2.10 -12.01
C PRO A 417 -17.50 -1.73 -12.26
N ASP A 418 -18.11 -2.17 -13.37
CA ASP A 418 -19.51 -1.86 -13.69
C ASP A 418 -20.49 -2.90 -13.09
N MET A 419 -21.19 -2.49 -12.02
CA MET A 419 -22.18 -3.35 -11.37
C MET A 419 -23.45 -3.57 -12.21
N ASN A 420 -23.75 -2.70 -13.18
CA ASN A 420 -24.88 -2.93 -14.09
C ASN A 420 -24.61 -4.10 -15.03
N GLU A 421 -23.35 -4.29 -15.43
CA GLU A 421 -22.95 -5.43 -16.25
C GLU A 421 -23.09 -6.74 -15.48
N ILE A 422 -22.60 -6.77 -14.23
CA ILE A 422 -22.79 -7.90 -13.31
C ILE A 422 -24.29 -8.21 -13.13
N LYS A 423 -25.11 -7.18 -12.87
CA LYS A 423 -26.57 -7.32 -12.71
C LYS A 423 -27.23 -7.85 -13.98
N CYS A 424 -26.87 -7.33 -15.15
CA CYS A 424 -27.41 -7.78 -16.44
C CYS A 424 -27.06 -9.25 -16.70
N HIS A 425 -25.82 -9.65 -16.41
CA HIS A 425 -25.37 -11.02 -16.63
C HIS A 425 -26.07 -11.99 -15.66
N LEU A 426 -26.19 -11.63 -14.38
CA LEU A 426 -26.92 -12.43 -13.38
C LEU A 426 -28.41 -12.50 -13.66
N ALA A 427 -29.01 -11.48 -14.28
CA ALA A 427 -30.42 -11.47 -14.68
C ALA A 427 -30.77 -12.53 -15.73
N SER A 428 -29.78 -13.13 -16.40
CA SER A 428 -30.01 -14.28 -17.28
C SER A 428 -30.23 -15.60 -16.52
N PHE A 429 -29.82 -15.66 -15.25
CA PHE A 429 -29.94 -16.85 -14.39
C PHE A 429 -30.99 -16.67 -13.29
N ILE A 430 -31.16 -15.45 -12.77
CA ILE A 430 -32.06 -15.12 -11.66
C ILE A 430 -33.01 -14.00 -12.12
N PRO A 431 -34.33 -14.11 -11.91
CA PRO A 431 -35.25 -13.02 -12.22
C PRO A 431 -34.87 -11.72 -11.50
N LYS A 432 -35.03 -10.57 -12.19
CA LYS A 432 -34.49 -9.27 -11.74
C LYS A 432 -35.02 -8.82 -10.38
N GLU A 433 -36.24 -9.23 -10.02
CA GLU A 433 -36.88 -8.95 -8.74
C GLU A 433 -36.23 -9.64 -7.53
N PHE A 434 -35.44 -10.69 -7.75
CA PHE A 434 -34.70 -11.41 -6.70
C PHE A 434 -33.22 -11.03 -6.64
N LEU A 435 -32.77 -10.12 -7.51
CA LEU A 435 -31.38 -9.67 -7.51
C LEU A 435 -31.14 -8.65 -6.39
N PRO A 436 -30.03 -8.76 -5.65
CA PRO A 436 -29.66 -7.80 -4.61
C PRO A 436 -29.23 -6.44 -5.19
N GLU A 437 -29.05 -5.47 -4.30
CA GLU A 437 -28.29 -4.26 -4.58
C GLU A 437 -26.79 -4.61 -4.73
N PHE A 438 -26.10 -4.03 -5.71
CA PHE A 438 -24.69 -4.33 -5.99
C PHE A 438 -23.81 -3.11 -5.77
N PHE A 439 -22.71 -3.29 -5.04
CA PHE A 439 -21.77 -2.22 -4.70
C PHE A 439 -20.38 -2.56 -5.22
N TYR A 440 -19.79 -1.65 -6.00
CA TYR A 440 -18.38 -1.75 -6.35
C TYR A 440 -17.52 -1.21 -5.22
N ILE A 441 -16.61 -2.04 -4.71
CA ILE A 441 -15.67 -1.65 -3.66
C ILE A 441 -14.32 -1.36 -4.30
N LYS A 442 -13.86 -0.12 -4.19
CA LYS A 442 -12.55 0.31 -4.70
C LYS A 442 -11.43 0.00 -3.71
N GLU A 443 -11.63 0.35 -2.45
CA GLU A 443 -10.69 0.08 -1.36
C GLU A 443 -11.32 -0.88 -0.35
N VAL A 444 -10.62 -1.97 -0.05
CA VAL A 444 -11.12 -3.02 0.85
C VAL A 444 -10.44 -3.00 2.23
N SER A 445 -9.29 -2.34 2.36
CA SER A 445 -8.49 -2.32 3.59
C SER A 445 -9.24 -1.72 4.77
N SER A 446 -9.98 -0.62 4.58
CA SER A 446 -10.81 0.00 5.63
C SER A 446 -11.85 -0.98 6.15
N TYR A 447 -12.64 -1.59 5.27
CA TYR A 447 -13.64 -2.59 5.63
C TYR A 447 -13.04 -3.78 6.38
N MET A 448 -11.89 -4.29 5.94
CA MET A 448 -11.21 -5.37 6.68
C MET A 448 -10.78 -4.93 8.07
N LEU A 449 -10.16 -3.76 8.23
CA LEU A 449 -9.62 -3.29 9.52
C LEU A 449 -10.74 -2.94 10.50
N ASP A 450 -11.79 -2.26 10.04
CA ASP A 450 -12.92 -1.86 10.88
C ASP A 450 -13.79 -3.08 11.24
N GLY A 451 -14.03 -3.98 10.29
CA GLY A 451 -14.73 -5.24 10.54
C GLY A 451 -13.95 -6.18 11.45
N LEU A 452 -12.63 -6.23 11.33
CA LEU A 452 -11.77 -6.98 12.24
C LEU A 452 -11.84 -6.42 13.67
N THR A 453 -11.83 -5.09 13.81
CA THR A 453 -12.00 -4.41 15.10
C THR A 453 -13.36 -4.76 15.71
N LYS A 454 -14.43 -4.82 14.91
CA LYS A 454 -15.76 -5.27 15.37
C LYS A 454 -15.75 -6.72 15.85
N LEU A 455 -15.25 -7.63 15.02
CA LEU A 455 -15.18 -9.05 15.35
C LEU A 455 -14.41 -9.31 16.66
N CYS A 456 -13.34 -8.55 16.85
CA CYS A 456 -12.55 -8.54 18.07
C CYS A 456 -13.34 -8.10 19.30
N LEU A 457 -14.09 -6.99 19.21
CA LEU A 457 -14.94 -6.47 20.28
C LEU A 457 -16.11 -7.42 20.63
N ASP A 458 -16.75 -7.99 19.61
CA ASP A 458 -17.85 -8.94 19.79
C ASP A 458 -17.40 -10.21 20.52
N CYS A 459 -16.16 -10.66 20.28
CA CYS A 459 -15.59 -11.81 20.97
C CYS A 459 -15.34 -11.59 22.46
N ILE A 460 -15.00 -10.36 22.87
CA ILE A 460 -14.77 -10.03 24.29
C ILE A 460 -16.04 -9.58 25.02
N GLY A 461 -17.17 -9.47 24.31
CA GLY A 461 -18.48 -9.14 24.89
C GLY A 461 -18.70 -7.64 25.18
N GLU A 462 -17.87 -6.75 24.63
CA GLU A 462 -18.11 -5.31 24.67
C GLU A 462 -18.97 -4.90 23.46
N LYS A 463 -20.20 -4.42 23.72
CA LYS A 463 -21.10 -3.88 22.70
C LYS A 463 -20.92 -2.38 22.51
#